data_AF-C5L5U3-F1
#
_entry.id   AF-C5L5U3-F1
#
_cell.length_a   1.000
_cell.length_b   1.000
_cell.length_c   1.000
_cell.angle_alpha   90.00
_cell.angle_beta   90.00
_cell.angle_gamma   90.00
#
_symmetry.space_group_name_H-M   'P 1'
#
loop_
_entity.id
_entity.type
_entity.pdbx_description
1 polymer ?
#
loop_
_entity_poly.entity_id
_entity_poly.type
_entity_poly.pdbx_seq_one_letter_code
_entity_poly.pdbx_strand_id
1 'polypeptide(L)' 'VLTMEAVDSTRTSSNDIVEILNVLGIKACRKALLNELRQVISFDGSYVNYRHMSVLWDTMCQKGHLRPTSRGMLIYI' A
#
# COMPACT_ATOMS: atom_id res chain seq x y z
N VAL A 1 -10.14 -9.48 14.13
CA VAL A 1 -8.78 -10.07 14.27
C VAL A 1 -7.84 -9.14 15.05
N LEU A 2 -7.80 -7.83 14.76
CA LEU A 2 -6.94 -6.86 15.47
C LEU A 2 -7.28 -6.63 16.96
N THR A 3 -8.47 -7.04 17.43
CA THR A 3 -8.95 -6.85 18.81
C THR A 3 -8.70 -8.06 19.73
N MET A 4 -8.00 -9.07 19.22
CA MET A 4 -7.75 -10.31 19.93
C MET A 4 -6.51 -10.15 20.81
N GLU A 5 -6.57 -10.52 22.09
CA GLU A 5 -5.50 -10.30 23.08
C GLU A 5 -4.15 -10.94 22.71
N ALA A 6 -4.16 -11.99 21.89
CA ALA A 6 -2.96 -12.67 21.40
C ALA A 6 -2.37 -12.07 20.11
N VAL A 7 -3.03 -11.04 19.52
CA VAL A 7 -2.66 -10.47 18.23
C VAL A 7 -2.09 -9.07 18.41
N ASP A 8 -0.82 -8.90 18.06
CA ASP A 8 -0.15 -7.60 18.08
C ASP A 8 -0.61 -6.75 16.87
N SER A 9 -1.52 -5.81 17.13
CA SER A 9 -2.08 -4.90 16.13
C SER A 9 -1.04 -3.93 15.55
N THR A 10 0.11 -3.73 16.19
CA THR A 10 1.17 -2.83 15.70
C THR A 10 2.05 -3.47 14.64
N ARG A 11 2.10 -4.81 14.61
CA ARG A 11 2.92 -5.59 13.67
C ARG A 11 2.10 -6.33 12.61
N THR A 12 0.78 -6.35 12.77
CA THR A 12 -0.12 -7.01 11.83
C THR A 12 -0.29 -6.13 10.59
N SER A 13 0.04 -6.68 9.42
CA SER A 13 -0.25 -6.09 8.11
C SER A 13 -1.15 -7.01 7.30
N SER A 14 -2.07 -6.42 6.52
CA SER A 14 -2.89 -7.14 5.55
C SER A 14 -2.29 -6.96 4.14
N ASN A 15 -2.59 -7.89 3.24
CA ASN A 15 -2.29 -7.73 1.82
C ASN A 15 -3.32 -6.84 1.11
N ASP A 16 -4.49 -6.62 1.73
CA ASP A 16 -5.52 -5.75 1.20
C ASP A 16 -5.27 -4.28 1.57
N ILE A 17 -4.90 -3.52 0.54
CA ILE A 17 -4.56 -2.10 0.66
C ILE A 17 -5.81 -1.25 0.93
N VAL A 18 -6.99 -1.69 0.48
CA VAL A 18 -8.27 -1.00 0.73
C VAL A 18 -8.68 -1.18 2.19
N GLU A 19 -8.51 -2.39 2.74
CA GLU A 19 -8.73 -2.65 4.16
C GLU A 19 -7.82 -1.77 5.04
N ILE A 20 -6.53 -1.71 4.71
CA ILE A 20 -5.55 -0.88 5.42
C ILE A 20 -5.93 0.61 5.34
N LEU A 21 -6.41 1.08 4.19
CA LEU A 21 -6.87 2.46 4.03
C LEU A 21 -8.06 2.76 4.95
N ASN A 22 -9.03 1.84 5.03
CA ASN A 22 -10.25 2.02 5.83
C ASN A 22 -9.98 1.92 7.34
N VAL A 23 -9.06 1.06 7.76
CA VAL A 23 -8.76 0.82 9.19
C VAL A 23 -7.66 1.73 9.73
N LEU A 24 -6.56 1.89 8.99
CA LEU A 24 -5.34 2.58 9.44
C LEU A 24 -5.11 3.94 8.75
N GLY A 25 -5.80 4.21 7.64
CA GLY A 25 -5.72 5.47 6.90
C GLY A 25 -4.60 5.55 5.86
N ILE A 26 -4.56 6.68 5.15
CA ILE A 26 -3.74 6.88 3.94
C ILE A 26 -2.23 6.77 4.19
N LYS A 27 -1.74 7.13 5.39
CA LYS A 27 -0.32 7.06 5.73
C LYS A 27 0.18 5.62 5.91
N ALA A 28 -0.62 4.78 6.57
CA ALA A 28 -0.32 3.36 6.71
C ALA A 28 -0.39 2.67 5.33
N CYS A 29 -1.38 3.05 4.53
CA CYS A 29 -1.57 2.59 3.18
C CYS A 29 -0.36 2.84 2.27
N ARG A 30 0.23 4.06 2.32
CA ARG A 30 1.47 4.40 1.61
C ARG A 30 2.63 3.49 2.00
N LYS A 31 2.77 3.18 3.29
CA LYS A 31 3.86 2.32 3.78
C LYS A 31 3.66 0.86 3.36
N ALA A 32 2.43 0.36 3.39
CA ALA A 32 2.08 -0.97 2.91
C ALA A 32 2.39 -1.13 1.41
N LEU A 33 1.93 -0.18 0.58
CA LEU A 33 2.25 -0.14 -0.86
C LEU A 33 3.75 -0.16 -1.15
N LEU A 34 4.53 0.59 -0.37
CA LEU A 34 5.99 0.64 -0.48
C LEU A 34 6.64 -0.70 -0.22
N ASN A 35 6.19 -1.41 0.80
CA ASN A 35 6.74 -2.72 1.15
C ASN A 35 6.37 -3.77 0.09
N GLU A 36 5.12 -3.79 -0.38
CA GLU A 36 4.64 -4.71 -1.42
C GLU A 36 5.39 -4.51 -2.74
N LEU A 37 5.46 -3.27 -3.23
CA LEU A 37 6.18 -2.96 -4.46
C LEU A 37 7.68 -3.28 -4.35
N ARG A 38 8.29 -3.04 -3.18
CA ARG A 38 9.69 -3.45 -2.96
C ARG A 38 9.84 -4.97 -3.01
N GLN A 39 8.91 -5.72 -2.44
CA GLN A 39 8.95 -7.18 -2.51
C GLN A 39 8.84 -7.66 -3.97
N VAL A 40 7.89 -7.12 -4.74
CA VAL A 40 7.71 -7.49 -6.15
C VAL A 40 8.92 -7.11 -7.02
N ILE A 41 9.47 -5.91 -6.84
CA ILE A 41 10.63 -5.44 -7.60
C ILE A 41 11.89 -6.23 -7.24
N SER A 42 12.10 -6.51 -5.95
CA SER A 42 13.24 -7.31 -5.50
C SER A 42 13.12 -8.78 -5.94
N PHE A 43 11.89 -9.29 -6.06
CA PHE A 43 11.61 -10.63 -6.57
C PHE A 43 11.96 -10.76 -8.07
N ASP A 44 11.71 -9.71 -8.85
CA ASP A 44 12.10 -9.63 -10.27
C ASP A 44 13.61 -9.37 -10.45
N GLY A 45 14.36 -9.11 -9.38
CA GLY A 45 15.80 -8.80 -9.42
C GLY A 45 16.14 -7.41 -9.95
N SER A 46 15.13 -6.65 -10.36
CA SER A 46 15.23 -5.27 -10.82
C SER A 46 15.45 -4.33 -9.64
N TYR A 47 16.38 -3.37 -9.73
CA TYR A 47 16.56 -2.33 -8.69
C TYR A 47 16.02 -0.99 -9.19
N VAL A 48 14.98 -0.48 -8.53
CA VAL A 48 14.39 0.84 -8.82
C VAL A 48 14.69 1.79 -7.67
N ASN A 49 15.22 2.98 -7.98
CA ASN A 49 15.54 3.98 -6.97
C ASN A 49 14.26 4.48 -6.27
N TYR A 50 14.33 4.62 -4.94
CA TYR A 50 13.25 5.13 -4.09
C TYR A 50 12.62 6.42 -4.59
N ARG A 51 13.39 7.31 -5.26
CA ARG A 51 12.85 8.55 -5.83
C ARG A 51 11.78 8.33 -6.91
N HIS A 52 11.92 7.30 -7.74
CA HIS A 52 10.90 6.95 -8.74
C HIS A 52 9.66 6.37 -8.07
N MET A 53 9.89 5.52 -7.06
CA MET A 53 8.82 4.88 -6.30
C MET A 53 8.02 5.89 -5.46
N SER A 54 8.67 6.90 -4.89
CA SER A 54 8.01 7.93 -4.09
C SER A 54 7.07 8.79 -4.93
N VAL A 55 7.47 9.14 -6.16
CA VAL A 55 6.62 9.89 -7.09
C VAL A 55 5.37 9.10 -7.45
N LEU A 56 5.51 7.79 -7.70
CA LEU A 56 4.39 6.91 -7.98
C LEU A 56 3.38 6.88 -6.81
N TRP A 57 3.84 6.70 -5.56
CA TRP A 57 2.93 6.68 -4.40
C TRP A 57 2.31 8.02 -4.08
N ASP A 58 3.06 9.11 -4.24
CA ASP A 58 2.50 10.45 -4.06
C ASP A 58 1.37 10.65 -5.07
N THR A 59 1.54 10.25 -6.33
CA THR A 59 0.48 10.33 -7.36
C THR A 59 -0.75 9.47 -7.00
N MET A 60 -0.53 8.28 -6.43
CA MET A 60 -1.60 7.36 -5.99
C MET A 60 -2.33 7.83 -4.72
N CYS A 61 -1.66 8.58 -3.82
CA CYS A 61 -2.21 8.97 -2.50
C CYS A 61 -2.55 10.47 -2.37
N GLN A 62 -2.22 11.32 -3.34
CA GLN A 62 -2.32 12.79 -3.25
C GLN A 62 -3.74 13.33 -3.02
N LYS A 63 -4.80 12.60 -3.40
CA LYS A 63 -6.20 13.07 -3.30
C LYS A 63 -6.96 12.52 -2.09
N GLY A 64 -6.27 11.95 -1.11
CA GLY A 64 -6.91 11.36 0.08
C GLY A 64 -7.67 10.06 -0.18
N HIS A 65 -7.66 9.58 -1.43
CA HIS A 65 -8.23 8.30 -1.86
C HIS A 65 -7.20 7.59 -2.72
N LEU A 66 -7.13 6.26 -2.61
CA LEU A 66 -6.21 5.45 -3.40
C LEU A 66 -6.63 5.46 -4.87
N ARG A 67 -5.74 5.89 -5.76
CA ARG A 67 -5.97 5.77 -7.21
C ARG A 67 -5.13 4.65 -7.79
N PRO A 68 -5.76 3.61 -8.38
CA PRO A 68 -5.03 2.62 -9.17
C PRO A 68 -4.27 3.29 -10.31
N THR A 69 -3.03 2.87 -10.55
CA THR A 69 -2.21 3.37 -11.67
C THR A 69 -2.54 2.67 -13.00
N SER A 70 -3.32 1.60 -12.98
CA SER A 70 -3.74 0.88 -14.18
C SER A 70 -4.78 1.69 -14.97
N ARG A 71 -4.58 1.76 -16.30
CA ARG A 71 -5.44 2.50 -17.25
C ARG A 71 -6.92 2.04 -17.28
N GLY A 72 -7.26 0.92 -16.65
CA GLY A 72 -8.59 0.30 -16.71
C GLY A 72 -9.17 -0.19 -15.39
N MET A 73 -8.55 0.10 -14.23
CA MET A 73 -9.16 -0.26 -12.95
C MET A 73 -10.03 0.91 -12.48
N LEU A 74 -11.19 1.05 -13.12
CA LEU A 74 -12.33 1.71 -12.51
C LEU A 74 -12.55 1.02 -11.17
N ILE A 75 -12.48 1.82 -10.11
CA ILE A 75 -12.91 1.44 -8.78
C ILE A 75 -14.44 1.31 -8.87
N TYR A 76 -14.93 0.18 -9.36
CA TYR A 76 -16.28 -0.25 -9.04
C TYR A 76 -16.21 -0.93 -7.69
N ILE A 77 -16.71 -0.17 -6.71
CA ILE A 77 -17.32 -0.68 -5.49
C ILE A 77 -18.46 -1.61 -5.89
#